data_AF-A0A2N3XRK5-F1
#
_entry.id   AF-A0A2N3XRK5-F1
#
_cell.length_a   1.000
_cell.length_b   1.000
_cell.length_c   1.000
_cell.angle_alpha   90.00
_cell.angle_beta   90.00
_cell.angle_gamma   90.00
#
_symmetry.space_group_name_H-M   'P 1'
#
loop_
_entity.id
_entity.type
_entity.pdbx_description
1 polymer ?
#
loop_
_entity_poly.entity_id
_entity_poly.type
_entity_poly.pdbx_seq_one_letter_code
_entity_poly.pdbx_strand_id
1 'polypeptide(L)' 'MTPKIFGLAEKTDTGEPDPTRVRIWGMQLPDRAIMYWREDHRNQFAVFEDAASAESRFGTLFDLTLIWP' A
#
# COMPACT_ATOMS: atom_id res chain seq x y z
N MET A 1 -15.27 -8.58 -11.87
CA MET A 1 -13.88 -8.08 -11.84
C MET A 1 -13.38 -8.24 -10.43
N THR A 2 -12.25 -8.93 -10.23
CA THR A 2 -11.68 -9.17 -8.90
C THR A 2 -10.56 -8.15 -8.65
N PRO A 3 -10.66 -7.31 -7.61
CA PRO A 3 -9.58 -6.41 -7.24
C PRO A 3 -8.30 -7.18 -6.89
N LYS A 4 -7.13 -6.66 -7.28
CA LYS A 4 -5.85 -7.22 -6.82
C LYS A 4 -5.46 -6.53 -5.52
N ILE A 5 -5.24 -7.28 -4.44
CA ILE A 5 -4.83 -6.71 -3.16
C ILE A 5 -3.33 -6.42 -3.20
N PHE A 6 -2.91 -5.29 -2.63
CA PHE A 6 -1.51 -4.97 -2.40
C PHE A 6 -1.32 -4.36 -1.01
N GLY A 7 -0.10 -4.41 -0.50
CA GLY A 7 0.29 -3.80 0.76
C GLY A 7 1.49 -2.89 0.60
N LEU A 8 1.64 -1.95 1.52
CA LEU A 8 2.92 -1.28 1.80
C LEU A 8 3.46 -1.83 3.12
N ALA A 9 4.61 -2.49 3.04
CA ALA A 9 5.23 -3.20 4.15
C ALA A 9 6.53 -2.54 4.59
N GLU A 10 6.93 -2.80 5.83
CA GLU A 10 8.29 -2.50 6.27
C GLU A 10 9.31 -3.24 5.41
N LYS A 11 10.50 -2.65 5.28
CA LYS A 11 11.62 -3.28 4.61
C LYS A 11 12.34 -4.22 5.58
N THR A 12 12.77 -5.37 5.10
CA THR A 12 13.75 -6.22 5.79
C THR A 12 15.14 -5.57 5.77
N ASP A 13 16.10 -6.17 6.45
CA ASP A 13 17.51 -5.72 6.43
C ASP A 13 18.12 -5.75 5.00
N THR A 14 17.52 -6.48 4.06
CA THR A 14 17.95 -6.53 2.66
C THR A 14 17.23 -5.52 1.76
N GLY A 15 16.30 -4.72 2.32
CA GLY A 15 15.52 -3.74 1.57
C GLY A 15 14.26 -4.29 0.89
N GLU A 16 14.00 -5.59 1.01
CA GLU A 16 12.82 -6.27 0.46
C GLU A 16 11.59 -6.06 1.35
N PRO A 17 10.34 -6.14 0.83
CA PRO A 17 9.14 -6.10 1.67
C PRO A 17 9.10 -7.27 2.66
N ASP A 18 8.83 -6.98 3.93
CA ASP A 18 8.48 -7.99 4.93
C ASP A 18 6.97 -8.35 4.84
N PRO A 19 6.60 -9.54 4.34
CA PRO A 19 5.19 -9.93 4.17
C PRO A 19 4.42 -10.02 5.49
N THR A 20 5.11 -10.11 6.62
CA THR A 20 4.50 -10.19 7.95
C THR A 20 4.26 -8.81 8.57
N ARG A 21 4.81 -7.75 7.98
CA ARG A 21 4.78 -6.38 8.51
C ARG A 21 4.16 -5.38 7.53
N VAL A 22 3.00 -5.74 6.97
CA VAL A 22 2.22 -4.81 6.15
C VAL A 22 1.56 -3.75 7.05
N ARG A 23 1.84 -2.48 6.76
CA ARG A 23 1.34 -1.34 7.54
C ARG A 23 0.09 -0.71 6.93
N ILE A 24 0.01 -0.69 5.60
CA ILE A 24 -1.13 -0.13 4.88
C ILE A 24 -1.56 -1.09 3.78
N TRP A 25 -2.86 -1.34 3.69
CA TRP A 25 -3.46 -2.19 2.67
C TRP A 25 -4.19 -1.36 1.61
N GLY A 26 -4.18 -1.87 0.39
CA GLY A 26 -4.89 -1.30 -0.73
C GLY A 26 -5.39 -2.36 -1.71
N MET A 27 -6.17 -1.87 -2.69
CA MET A 27 -6.72 -2.66 -3.76
C MET A 27 -6.47 -1.96 -5.10
N GLN A 28 -5.92 -2.68 -6.06
CA GLN A 28 -5.77 -2.22 -7.43
C GLN A 28 -6.92 -2.74 -8.31
N LEU A 29 -7.57 -1.78 -8.95
CA LEU A 29 -8.54 -1.93 -10.02
C LEU A 29 -7.86 -1.66 -11.37
N PRO A 30 -8.52 -1.88 -12.52
CA PRO A 30 -7.89 -1.67 -13.83
C PRO A 30 -7.47 -0.22 -14.12
N ASP A 31 -8.10 0.76 -13.47
CA ASP A 31 -7.94 2.19 -13.74
C ASP A 31 -7.54 3.02 -12.52
N ARG A 32 -7.36 2.38 -11.36
CA ARG A 32 -6.97 3.05 -10.10
C ARG A 32 -6.47 2.07 -9.05
N ALA A 33 -5.71 2.58 -8.09
CA ALA A 33 -5.47 1.94 -6.81
C ALA A 33 -6.14 2.73 -5.68
N ILE A 34 -6.70 2.03 -4.70
CA ILE A 34 -7.35 2.63 -3.55
C ILE A 34 -6.68 2.08 -2.29
N MET A 35 -6.26 2.98 -1.41
CA MET A 35 -5.76 2.64 -0.07
C MET A 35 -6.76 3.10 0.97
N TYR A 36 -6.91 2.32 2.04
CA TYR A 36 -7.81 2.63 3.15
C TYR A 36 -7.10 2.36 4.48
N TRP A 37 -7.21 3.30 5.42
CA TRP A 37 -6.70 3.12 6.78
C TRP A 37 -7.57 3.88 7.79
N ARG A 38 -7.35 3.60 9.08
CA ARG A 38 -7.99 4.31 10.18
C ARG A 38 -6.96 5.10 10.96
N GLU A 39 -7.28 6.35 11.25
CA GLU A 39 -6.46 7.29 12.01
C GLU A 39 -7.38 8.04 12.98
N ASP A 40 -7.10 8.00 14.29
CA ASP A 40 -7.91 8.67 15.33
C ASP A 40 -9.42 8.46 15.19
N HIS A 41 -9.83 7.20 15.00
CA HIS A 41 -11.21 6.78 14.75
C HIS A 41 -11.85 7.29 13.45
N ARG A 42 -11.12 8.04 12.61
CA ARG A 42 -11.55 8.47 11.29
C ARG A 42 -11.10 7.48 10.23
N ASN A 43 -11.96 7.29 9.24
CA ASN A 43 -11.63 6.51 8.07
C ASN A 43 -10.97 7.43 7.05
N GLN A 44 -9.79 7.05 6.60
CA GLN A 44 -9.03 7.75 5.58
C GLN A 44 -8.96 6.88 4.33
N PHE A 45 -8.96 7.52 3.17
CA PHE A 45 -8.71 6.84 1.91
C PHE A 45 -7.90 7.72 0.98
N ALA A 46 -7.10 7.09 0.14
CA ALA A 46 -6.35 7.73 -0.92
C ALA A 46 -6.55 6.95 -2.23
N VAL A 47 -6.66 7.68 -3.33
CA VAL A 47 -6.82 7.11 -4.67
C VAL A 47 -5.60 7.50 -5.50
N PHE A 48 -5.04 6.51 -6.19
CA PHE A 48 -3.87 6.62 -7.05
C PHE A 48 -4.18 6.04 -8.42
N GLU A 49 -3.31 6.31 -9.39
CA GLU A 49 -3.40 5.71 -10.73
C GLU A 49 -3.18 4.18 -10.66
N ASP A 50 -2.20 3.74 -9.87
CA ASP A 50 -1.89 2.33 -9.62
C ASP A 50 -1.15 2.14 -8.27
N ALA A 51 -0.85 0.88 -7.92
CA ALA A 51 -0.15 0.57 -6.67
C ALA A 51 1.31 1.07 -6.66
N ALA A 52 1.97 1.15 -7.82
CA ALA A 52 3.33 1.69 -7.92
C ALA A 52 3.35 3.19 -7.60
N SER A 53 2.34 3.94 -8.05
CA SER A 53 2.16 5.35 -7.71
C SER A 53 1.86 5.54 -6.21
N ALA A 54 1.10 4.61 -5.63
CA ALA A 54 0.85 4.59 -4.19
C ALA A 54 2.15 4.36 -3.39
N GLU A 55 2.98 3.40 -3.79
CA GLU A 55 4.30 3.16 -3.21
C GLU A 55 5.23 4.37 -3.38
N SER A 56 5.32 4.94 -4.58
CA SER A 56 6.19 6.11 -4.83
C SER A 56 5.90 7.26 -3.87
N ARG A 57 4.61 7.50 -3.55
CA ARG A 57 4.21 8.56 -2.63
C ARG A 57 4.28 8.13 -1.17
N PHE A 58 3.57 7.08 -0.79
CA PHE A 58 3.42 6.67 0.62
C PHE A 58 4.53 5.73 1.09
N GLY A 59 5.06 4.88 0.21
CA GLY A 59 6.27 4.12 0.49
C GLY A 59 7.45 5.03 0.79
N THR A 60 7.65 6.11 0.02
CA THR A 60 8.68 7.10 0.33
C THR A 60 8.38 7.87 1.62
N LEU A 61 7.14 8.31 1.83
CA LEU A 61 6.77 9.12 2.99
C LEU A 61 6.92 8.35 4.32
N PHE A 62 6.63 7.04 4.31
CA PHE A 62 6.56 6.21 5.51
C PHE A 62 7.67 5.14 5.57
N ASP A 63 8.64 5.19 4.66
CA ASP A 63 9.68 4.17 4.47
C ASP A 63 9.14 2.74 4.36
N LEU A 64 8.13 2.57 3.50
CA LEU A 64 7.50 1.29 3.18
C LEU A 64 7.79 0.90 1.72
N THR A 65 7.62 -0.37 1.40
CA THR A 65 7.82 -0.92 0.06
C THR A 65 6.63 -1.78 -0.36
N LEU A 66 6.36 -1.84 -1.66
CA LEU A 66 5.19 -2.50 -2.22
C LEU A 66 5.31 -4.03 -2.10
N ILE A 67 4.22 -4.67 -1.69
CA ILE A 67 4.08 -6.11 -1.72
C ILE A 67 2.76 -6.54 -2.35
N TRP A 68 2.84 -7.58 -3.18
CA TRP A 68 1.71 -8.33 -3.69
C TRP A 68 1.66 -9.68 -2.96
N PRO A 69 0.62 -9.96 -2.14
CA PRO A 69 0.44 -11.23 -1.46
C PRO A 69 0.06 -12.38 -2.41
#